data_AF-A0A3C0JR12-F1
#
_entry.id   AF-A0A3C0JR12-F1
#
_cell.length_a   1.000
_cell.length_b   1.000
_cell.length_c   1.000
_cell.angle_alpha   90.00
_cell.angle_beta   90.00
_cell.angle_gamma   90.00
#
_symmetry.space_group_name_H-M   'P 1'
#
loop_
_entity.id
_entity.type
_entity.pdbx_description
1 polymer ?
#
loop_
_entity_poly.entity_id
_entity_poly.type
_entity_poly.pdbx_seq_one_letter_code
_entity_poly.pdbx_strand_id
1 'polypeptide(L)'
;MIISVIGGSNPTNPEHVRLAEEVGRELATRGVSLVCGGLSGIMEAACKGAKSAGGTTIGILPGRSNRDANSYVDIPIVTTMG
;
A
#
# COMPACT_ATOMS: atom_id res chain seq x y z
N MET A 1 -9.67 11.85 4.78
CA MET A 1 -10.36 10.56 4.55
C MET A 1 -9.30 9.48 4.38
N ILE A 2 -9.51 8.28 4.90
CA ILE A 2 -8.56 7.16 4.82
C ILE A 2 -9.29 5.98 4.17
N ILE A 3 -8.68 5.35 3.17
CA ILE A 3 -9.24 4.16 2.48
C ILE A 3 -8.23 3.02 2.55
N SER A 4 -8.71 1.84 2.95
CA SER A 4 -7.89 0.64 3.02
C SER A 4 -7.92 -0.13 1.70
N VAL A 5 -6.74 -0.50 1.19
CA VAL A 5 -6.58 -1.40 0.05
C VAL A 5 -6.03 -2.73 0.53
N ILE A 6 -6.74 -3.82 0.20
CA ILE A 6 -6.39 -5.19 0.59
C ILE A 6 -6.24 -6.04 -0.67
N GLY A 7 -5.22 -6.89 -0.71
CA GLY A 7 -5.03 -7.85 -1.79
C GLY A 7 -3.87 -8.80 -1.51
N GLY A 8 -3.70 -9.81 -2.36
CA GLY A 8 -2.69 -10.85 -2.18
C GLY A 8 -1.25 -10.33 -2.27
N SER A 9 -0.35 -10.95 -1.50
CA SER A 9 1.08 -10.66 -1.47
C SER A 9 1.84 -11.19 -2.69
N ASN A 10 1.27 -12.17 -3.41
CA ASN A 10 1.85 -12.76 -4.62
C ASN A 10 0.78 -12.88 -5.74
N PRO A 11 0.34 -11.77 -6.33
CA PRO A 11 -0.65 -11.79 -7.40
C PRO A 11 -0.08 -12.45 -8.67
N THR A 12 -0.80 -13.42 -9.23
CA THR A 12 -0.38 -14.14 -10.44
C THR A 12 -0.83 -13.47 -11.74
N ASN A 13 -1.85 -12.60 -11.67
CA ASN A 13 -2.36 -11.84 -12.80
C ASN A 13 -1.74 -10.43 -12.85
N PRO A 14 -0.95 -10.10 -13.89
CA PRO A 14 -0.35 -8.76 -14.05
C PRO A 14 -1.36 -7.63 -14.09
N GLU A 15 -2.58 -7.88 -14.61
CA GLU A 15 -3.63 -6.86 -14.66
C GLU A 15 -4.06 -6.44 -13.25
N HIS A 16 -4.05 -7.33 -12.26
CA HIS A 16 -4.40 -6.97 -10.89
C HIS A 16 -3.36 -6.02 -10.27
N VAL A 17 -2.08 -6.21 -10.59
CA VAL A 17 -1.00 -5.33 -10.15
C VAL A 17 -1.15 -3.94 -10.78
N ARG A 18 -1.42 -3.89 -12.09
CA ARG A 18 -1.65 -2.64 -12.83
C ARG A 18 -2.84 -1.86 -12.27
N LEU A 19 -3.96 -2.55 -12.04
CA LEU A 19 -5.17 -1.95 -11.46
C LEU A 19 -4.93 -1.47 -10.03
N ALA A 20 -4.17 -2.20 -9.21
CA ALA A 20 -3.83 -1.76 -7.85
C ALA A 20 -3.00 -0.47 -7.85
N GLU A 21 -2.02 -0.36 -8.74
CA GLU A 21 -1.25 0.87 -8.94
C GLU A 21 -2.14 2.04 -9.40
N GLU A 22 -3.07 1.79 -10.31
CA GLU A 22 -4.04 2.80 -10.76
C GLU A 22 -4.96 3.26 -9.62
N VAL A 23 -5.51 2.33 -8.82
CA VAL A 23 -6.32 2.64 -7.64
C VAL A 23 -5.56 3.53 -6.68
N GLY A 24 -4.31 3.17 -6.36
CA GLY A 24 -3.47 3.98 -5.47
C GLY A 24 -3.30 5.41 -5.96
N ARG A 25 -3.00 5.58 -7.25
CA ARG A 25 -2.83 6.89 -7.90
C ARG A 25 -4.11 7.72 -7.87
N GLU A 26 -5.25 7.09 -8.15
CA GLU A 26 -6.56 7.75 -8.14
C GLU A 26 -6.98 8.20 -6.73
N LEU A 27 -6.70 7.39 -5.71
CA LEU A 27 -6.93 7.77 -4.30
C LEU A 27 -6.10 9.00 -3.91
N ALA A 28 -4.80 8.98 -4.22
CA ALA A 28 -3.89 10.08 -3.93
C ALA A 28 -4.29 11.37 -4.65
N THR A 29 -4.67 11.30 -5.93
CA THR A 29 -5.13 12.45 -6.73
C THR A 29 -6.36 13.14 -6.12
N ARG A 30 -7.17 12.41 -5.35
CA ARG A 30 -8.36 12.93 -4.66
C ARG A 30 -8.07 13.38 -3.21
N GLY A 31 -6.80 13.42 -2.79
CA GLY A 31 -6.40 13.79 -1.43
C GLY A 31 -6.77 12.74 -0.38
N VAL A 32 -6.95 11.48 -0.78
CA VAL A 32 -7.22 10.37 0.13
C VAL A 32 -5.91 9.70 0.56
N SER A 33 -5.72 9.50 1.87
CA SER A 33 -4.61 8.71 2.39
C SER A 33 -4.91 7.21 2.22
N LEU A 34 -3.94 6.47 1.69
CA LEU A 34 -4.05 5.03 1.49
C LEU A 34 -3.52 4.28 2.71
N VAL A 35 -4.29 3.33 3.24
CA VAL A 35 -3.82 2.38 4.26
C VAL A 35 -3.81 0.96 3.69
N CYS A 36 -2.81 0.14 4.05
CA CYS A 36 -2.72 -1.26 3.65
C CYS A 36 -1.84 -2.08 4.61
N GLY A 37 -1.61 -3.36 4.32
CA GLY A 37 -0.71 -4.22 5.11
C GLY A 37 0.79 -3.96 4.90
N GLY A 38 1.16 -3.06 3.98
CA GLY A 38 2.52 -2.50 3.86
C GLY A 38 3.62 -3.46 3.37
N LEU A 39 3.31 -4.72 3.06
CA LEU A 39 4.28 -5.69 2.51
C LEU A 39 4.25 -5.69 0.97
N SER A 40 4.24 -6.85 0.31
CA SER A 40 4.40 -7.01 -1.14
C SER A 40 3.08 -7.09 -1.92
N GLY A 41 3.20 -7.23 -3.24
CA GLY A 41 2.10 -7.61 -4.14
C GLY A 41 1.13 -6.47 -4.39
N ILE A 42 -0.18 -6.73 -4.23
CA ILE A 42 -1.23 -5.72 -4.48
C ILE A 42 -1.05 -4.48 -3.61
N MET A 43 -0.65 -4.66 -2.35
CA MET A 43 -0.46 -3.57 -1.40
C MET A 43 0.73 -2.68 -1.78
N GLU A 44 1.83 -3.30 -2.22
CA GLU A 44 3.00 -2.58 -2.73
C GLU A 44 2.67 -1.78 -3.99
N ALA A 45 1.96 -2.39 -4.94
CA ALA A 45 1.52 -1.72 -6.16
C ALA A 45 0.61 -0.52 -5.87
N ALA A 46 -0.34 -0.68 -4.94
CA ALA A 46 -1.21 0.42 -4.53
C ALA A 46 -0.44 1.55 -3.82
N CYS A 47 0.51 1.22 -2.94
CA CYS A 47 1.38 2.23 -2.33
C CYS A 47 2.23 2.95 -3.39
N LYS A 48 2.81 2.23 -4.34
CA LYS A 48 3.57 2.81 -5.47
C LYS A 48 2.72 3.80 -6.26
N GLY A 49 1.50 3.42 -6.59
CA GLY A 49 0.52 4.27 -7.26
C GLY A 49 0.24 5.56 -6.49
N ALA A 50 -0.08 5.43 -5.20
CA ALA A 50 -0.35 6.58 -4.34
C ALA A 50 0.86 7.51 -4.21
N LYS A 51 2.06 6.96 -4.01
CA LYS A 51 3.31 7.73 -3.94
C LYS A 51 3.62 8.47 -5.24
N SER A 52 3.35 7.87 -6.39
CA SER A 52 3.58 8.51 -7.69
C SER A 52 2.76 9.80 -7.90
N ALA A 53 1.61 9.91 -7.23
CA ALA A 53 0.75 11.09 -7.23
C ALA A 53 0.93 11.97 -5.97
N GLY A 54 1.98 11.74 -5.18
CA GLY A 54 2.27 12.54 -3.98
C GLY A 54 1.35 12.27 -2.78
N GLY A 55 0.58 11.17 -2.80
CA GLY A 55 -0.29 10.77 -1.70
C GLY A 55 0.47 10.21 -0.50
N THR A 56 -0.18 10.21 0.67
CA THR A 56 0.32 9.60 1.90
C THR A 56 -0.08 8.13 1.98
N THR A 57 0.88 7.28 2.31
CA THR A 57 0.69 5.83 2.46
C THR A 57 0.98 5.37 3.89
N ILE A 58 0.11 4.52 4.43
CA ILE A 58 0.18 3.98 5.79
C ILE A 58 0.22 2.45 5.72
N GLY A 59 1.24 1.83 6.30
CA GLY A 59 1.40 0.37 6.30
C GLY A 59 1.20 -0.20 7.70
N ILE A 60 0.21 -1.07 7.90
CA ILE A 60 -0.03 -1.80 9.15
C ILE A 60 0.67 -3.16 9.04
N LEU A 61 1.82 -3.29 9.71
CA LEU A 61 2.75 -4.40 9.51
C LEU A 61 2.57 -5.48 10.58
N PRO A 62 2.45 -6.77 10.20
CA PRO A 62 2.42 -7.87 11.15
C PRO A 62 3.80 -8.20 11.74
N GLY A 63 4.87 -7.67 11.14
CA GLY A 63 6.25 -7.92 11.51
C GLY A 63 6.67 -7.26 12.83
N ARG A 64 7.98 -7.27 13.09
CA ARG A 64 8.60 -6.70 14.29
C ARG A 64 9.37 -5.41 14.02
N SER A 65 9.50 -5.04 12.75
CA SER A 65 10.35 -3.93 12.32
C SER A 65 9.62 -3.06 11.32
N ASN A 66 9.86 -1.75 11.40
CA ASN A 66 9.40 -0.81 10.37
C ASN A 66 10.12 -1.03 9.03
N ARG A 67 11.27 -1.71 9.04
CA ARG A 67 12.04 -2.08 7.85
C ARG A 67 11.36 -3.16 7.00
N ASP A 68 10.33 -3.82 7.55
CA ASP A 68 9.56 -4.84 6.83
C ASP A 68 8.60 -4.19 5.82
N ALA A 69 8.35 -2.88 5.91
CA ALA A 69 7.52 -2.15 4.97
C ALA A 69 8.15 -2.09 3.57
N ASN A 70 7.31 -2.10 2.54
CA ASN A 70 7.75 -1.77 1.19
C ASN A 70 8.22 -0.31 1.10
N SER A 71 9.05 -0.03 0.09
CA SER A 71 9.69 1.28 -0.12
C SER A 71 8.73 2.45 -0.35
N TYR A 72 7.45 2.17 -0.55
CA TYR A 72 6.43 3.18 -0.84
C TYR A 72 5.56 3.51 0.37
N VAL A 73 5.83 2.94 1.55
CA VAL A 73 5.13 3.28 2.80
C VAL A 73 5.79 4.50 3.47
N ASP A 74 5.02 5.55 3.74
CA ASP A 74 5.49 6.71 4.50
C ASP A 74 5.42 6.48 6.01
N ILE A 75 4.32 5.87 6.47
CA ILE A 75 4.03 5.71 7.90
C ILE A 75 3.88 4.21 8.20
N PRO A 76 4.97 3.53 8.62
CA PRO A 76 4.91 2.15 9.06
C PRO A 76 4.39 2.07 10.51
N ILE A 77 3.32 1.29 10.72
CA ILE A 77 2.74 0.97 12.03
C ILE A 77 3.01 -0.51 12.30
N VAL A 78 3.99 -0.80 13.16
CA VAL A 78 4.35 -2.17 13.55
C VAL A 78 3.41 -2.64 14.66
N THR A 79 2.61 -3.66 14.39
CA THR A 79 1.66 -4.21 15.38
C THR A 79 2.15 -5.50 16.01
N THR A 80 3.06 -6.23 15.36
CA THR A 80 3.40 -7.63 15.72
C THR A 80 2.15 -8.56 15.70
N MET A 81 1.12 -8.20 14.92
CA MET A 81 -0.14 -8.93 14.79
C MET A 81 -0.41 -9.29 13.33
N GLY A 82 -0.61 -10.58 13.04
CA GLY A 82 -1.04 -11.09 11.73
C GLY A 82 -0.62 -12.52 11.46
#